data_AF-A0A3P7L210-F1
#
_entry.id   AF-A0A3P7L210-F1
#
_cell.length_a   1.000
_cell.length_b   1.000
_cell.length_c   1.000
_cell.angle_alpha   90.00
_cell.angle_beta   90.00
_cell.angle_gamma   90.00
#
_symmetry.space_group_name_H-M   'P 1'
#
loop_
_entity.id
_entity.type
_entity.pdbx_description
1 polymer ?
#
loop_
_entity_poly.entity_id
_entity_poly.type
_entity_poly.pdbx_seq_one_letter_code
_entity_poly.pdbx_strand_id
1 'polypeptide(L)'
;MHSPIERAEWGIWGTWSSCSASCGGGLSTRVRGCYGGNRLCPGSSLQTQHCNTQECPTRRAMCTGRIKLPCDLADYISFGQDPERNAGEDFLILYLNHNMSLNTKSIFY
;
A
#
# COMPACT_ATOMS: atom_id res chain seq x y z
N MET A 1 -19.34 -44.91 -32.25
CA MET A 1 -18.38 -43.88 -32.69
C MET A 1 -18.39 -42.78 -31.65
N HIS A 2 -17.32 -42.62 -30.86
CA HIS A 2 -17.17 -41.44 -30.00
C HIS A 2 -16.32 -40.44 -30.77
N SER A 3 -16.88 -39.25 -31.07
CA SER A 3 -16.13 -38.15 -31.68
C SER A 3 -14.90 -37.82 -30.84
N PRO A 4 -13.77 -37.43 -31.44
CA PRO A 4 -12.60 -37.02 -30.66
C PRO A 4 -12.99 -35.82 -29.81
N ILE A 5 -12.81 -35.95 -28.49
CA ILE A 5 -12.96 -34.83 -27.57
C ILE A 5 -11.89 -33.82 -27.97
N GLU A 6 -12.32 -32.73 -28.61
CA GLU A 6 -11.46 -31.61 -28.92
C GLU A 6 -10.89 -31.09 -27.59
N ARG A 7 -9.59 -31.29 -27.38
CA ARG A 7 -8.92 -30.95 -26.12
C ARG A 7 -9.02 -29.44 -25.93
N ALA A 8 -9.38 -29.03 -24.72
CA ALA A 8 -9.38 -27.60 -24.38
C ALA A 8 -7.96 -27.12 -24.12
N GLU A 9 -7.61 -25.99 -24.72
CA GLU A 9 -6.28 -25.40 -24.69
C GLU A 9 -6.34 -23.94 -24.23
N TRP A 10 -5.33 -23.56 -23.46
CA TRP A 10 -5.16 -22.17 -23.05
C TRP A 10 -4.66 -21.34 -24.23
N GLY A 11 -5.31 -20.22 -24.47
CA GLY A 11 -4.74 -19.18 -25.32
C GLY A 11 -3.57 -18.46 -24.66
N ILE A 12 -2.97 -17.56 -25.43
CA ILE A 12 -1.94 -16.66 -24.91
C ILE A 12 -2.49 -15.81 -23.77
N TRP A 13 -1.61 -15.52 -22.81
CA TRP A 13 -1.93 -14.54 -21.78
C TRP A 13 -2.08 -13.15 -22.41
N GLY A 14 -3.10 -12.42 -21.97
CA GLY A 14 -3.22 -10.99 -22.22
C GLY A 14 -2.09 -10.20 -21.54
N THR A 15 -2.08 -8.91 -21.81
CA THR A 15 -1.16 -7.99 -21.15
C THR A 15 -1.47 -7.86 -19.66
N TRP A 16 -0.43 -7.56 -18.89
CA TRP A 16 -0.59 -7.18 -17.50
C TRP A 16 -1.34 -5.87 -17.38
N SER A 17 -2.28 -5.81 -16.44
CA SER A 17 -2.93 -4.57 -16.03
C SER A 17 -1.89 -3.63 -15.41
N SER A 18 -2.23 -2.34 -15.39
CA SER A 18 -1.53 -1.38 -14.54
C SER A 18 -1.48 -1.87 -13.10
N CYS A 19 -0.38 -1.57 -12.41
CA CYS A 19 -0.24 -1.90 -11.00
C CYS A 19 -1.25 -1.13 -10.16
N SER A 20 -1.85 -1.78 -9.16
CA SER A 20 -2.83 -1.16 -8.27
C SER A 20 -2.25 -0.03 -7.40
N ALA A 21 -0.93 -0.02 -7.19
CA ALA A 21 -0.22 1.00 -6.44
C ALA A 21 1.02 1.45 -7.23
N SER A 22 1.41 2.72 -7.13
CA SER A 22 2.61 3.26 -7.77
C SER A 22 3.90 3.07 -6.96
N CYS A 23 3.78 2.68 -5.69
CA CYS A 23 4.86 2.35 -4.75
C CYS A 23 4.27 1.56 -3.56
N GLY A 24 5.11 1.05 -2.67
CA GLY A 24 4.70 0.37 -1.44
C GLY A 24 4.13 -1.03 -1.66
N GLY A 25 4.26 -1.57 -2.87
CA GLY A 25 3.68 -2.83 -3.27
C GLY A 25 2.24 -2.69 -3.75
N GLY A 26 1.99 -3.17 -4.96
CA GLY A 26 0.66 -3.35 -5.54
C GLY A 26 0.54 -4.69 -6.24
N LEU A 27 -0.61 -4.90 -6.88
CA LEU A 27 -0.89 -6.09 -7.67
C LEU A 27 -1.17 -5.71 -9.12
N SER A 28 -0.69 -6.56 -10.03
CA SER A 28 -1.02 -6.54 -11.44
C SER A 28 -1.67 -7.87 -11.81
N THR A 29 -2.62 -7.82 -12.72
CA THR A 29 -3.39 -9.01 -13.14
C THR A 29 -3.35 -9.17 -14.64
N ARG A 30 -3.44 -10.41 -15.13
CA ARG A 30 -3.65 -10.71 -16.54
C ARG A 30 -4.57 -11.90 -16.69
N VAL A 31 -5.23 -11.97 -17.84
CA VAL A 31 -6.22 -13.02 -18.15
C VAL A 31 -5.84 -13.77 -19.42
N ARG A 32 -6.23 -15.03 -19.53
CA ARG A 32 -6.12 -15.85 -20.74
C ARG A 32 -7.45 -16.49 -21.08
N GLY A 33 -7.72 -16.66 -22.38
CA GLY A 33 -8.89 -17.39 -22.86
C GLY A 33 -8.67 -18.90 -22.82
N CYS A 34 -9.75 -19.67 -22.64
CA CYS A 34 -9.77 -21.12 -22.82
C CYS A 34 -10.57 -21.45 -24.09
N TYR A 35 -9.96 -22.20 -25.00
CA TYR A 35 -10.52 -22.52 -26.32
C TYR A 35 -10.64 -24.05 -26.49
N GLY A 36 -11.47 -24.51 -27.42
CA GLY A 36 -11.74 -25.94 -27.68
C GLY A 36 -13.12 -26.42 -27.19
N GLY A 37 -13.59 -27.55 -27.74
CA GLY A 37 -14.98 -28.00 -27.69
C GLY A 37 -15.62 -28.16 -26.31
N ASN A 38 -14.87 -28.56 -25.28
CA ASN A 38 -15.41 -28.68 -23.92
C ASN A 38 -15.09 -27.49 -23.00
N ARG A 39 -14.22 -26.55 -23.40
CA ARG A 39 -13.72 -25.41 -22.60
C ARG A 39 -13.24 -25.77 -21.18
N LEU A 40 -12.84 -27.01 -20.93
CA LEU A 40 -12.33 -27.49 -19.64
C LEU A 40 -10.80 -27.37 -19.58
N CYS A 41 -10.28 -26.13 -19.64
CA CYS A 41 -8.83 -25.94 -19.49
C CYS A 41 -8.42 -26.09 -18.02
N PRO A 42 -7.38 -26.90 -17.70
CA PRO A 42 -6.93 -27.09 -16.33
C PRO A 42 -6.20 -25.85 -15.81
N GLY A 43 -6.56 -25.40 -14.60
CA GLY A 43 -5.95 -24.26 -13.90
C GLY A 43 -6.72 -22.95 -14.01
N SER A 44 -6.11 -21.84 -13.57
CA SER A 44 -6.77 -20.53 -13.53
C SER A 44 -6.68 -19.78 -14.87
N SER A 45 -7.75 -19.07 -15.24
CA SER A 45 -7.77 -18.09 -16.33
C SER A 45 -7.24 -16.72 -15.92
N LEU A 46 -7.02 -16.51 -14.62
CA LEU A 46 -6.51 -15.28 -14.02
C LEU A 46 -5.15 -15.54 -13.36
N GLN A 47 -4.20 -14.64 -13.61
CA GLN A 47 -2.93 -14.61 -12.91
C GLN A 47 -2.73 -13.24 -12.26
N THR A 48 -2.13 -13.26 -11.06
CA THR A 48 -1.79 -12.06 -10.29
C THR A 48 -0.31 -12.08 -9.95
N GLN A 49 0.33 -10.92 -9.96
CA GLN A 49 1.71 -10.75 -9.50
C GLN A 49 1.88 -9.46 -8.70
N HIS A 50 2.88 -9.44 -7.82
CA HIS A 50 3.31 -8.21 -7.14
C HIS A 50 4.01 -7.28 -8.12
N CYS A 51 3.81 -5.98 -7.93
CA CYS A 51 4.45 -4.92 -8.69
C CYS A 51 4.70 -3.70 -7.80
N ASN A 52 5.56 -2.79 -8.26
CA ASN A 52 5.87 -1.53 -7.59
C ASN A 52 6.25 -1.68 -6.10
N THR A 53 7.12 -2.64 -5.80
CA THR A 53 7.55 -2.99 -4.44
C THR A 53 8.58 -2.03 -3.85
N GLN A 54 9.03 -1.02 -4.61
CA GLN A 54 9.84 0.06 -4.06
C GLN A 54 9.09 0.77 -2.94
N GLU A 55 9.82 1.25 -1.94
CA GLU A 55 9.25 2.07 -0.89
C GLU A 55 8.59 3.32 -1.48
N CYS A 56 7.49 3.75 -0.86
CA CYS A 56 6.89 5.02 -1.23
C CYS A 56 7.78 6.17 -0.77
N PRO A 57 7.86 7.27 -1.55
CA PRO A 57 8.53 8.47 -1.10
C PRO A 57 7.94 8.90 0.24
N THR A 58 8.75 8.80 1.31
CA THR A 58 8.36 9.27 2.63
C THR A 58 8.23 10.77 2.53
N ARG A 59 7.00 11.27 2.43
CA ARG A 59 6.78 12.69 2.67
C ARG A 59 7.07 12.91 4.15
N ARG A 60 8.27 13.36 4.48
CA ARG A 60 8.53 14.04 5.76
C ARG A 60 7.67 15.29 5.77
N ALA A 61 6.42 15.14 6.19
CA ALA A 61 5.55 16.27 6.40
C ALA A 61 6.02 16.94 7.67
N MET A 62 6.65 18.12 7.52
CA MET A 62 6.90 18.98 8.65
C MET A 62 5.60 19.69 8.98
N CYS A 63 4.92 19.23 10.04
CA CYS A 63 3.75 19.93 10.56
C CYS A 63 4.23 21.10 11.42
N THR A 64 3.90 22.33 11.04
CA THR A 64 4.05 23.50 11.90
C THR A 64 2.74 23.74 12.63
N GLY A 65 2.77 23.86 13.96
CA GLY A 65 1.55 24.05 14.75
C GLY A 65 1.78 23.90 16.25
N ARG A 66 0.70 24.08 17.02
CA ARG A 66 0.68 23.82 18.47
C ARG A 66 -0.05 22.51 18.72
N ILE A 67 0.59 21.59 19.43
CA ILE A 67 -0.05 20.37 19.90
C ILE A 67 -0.59 20.67 21.31
N LYS A 68 -1.91 20.56 21.51
CA LYS A 68 -2.49 20.64 22.86
C LYS A 68 -2.40 19.26 23.49
N LEU A 69 -1.65 19.15 24.58
CA LEU A 69 -1.48 17.93 25.34
C LEU A 69 -2.01 18.14 26.76
N PRO A 70 -2.52 17.08 27.42
CA PRO A 70 -2.78 17.10 28.85
C PRO A 70 -1.52 17.48 29.63
N CYS A 71 -1.66 18.25 30.71
CA CYS A 71 -0.53 18.76 31.48
C CYS A 71 0.30 17.64 32.13
N ASP A 72 -0.34 16.53 32.52
CA ASP A 72 0.30 15.32 33.06
C ASP A 72 1.18 14.60 32.03
N LEU A 73 0.94 14.83 30.73
CA LEU A 73 1.77 14.27 29.67
C LEU A 73 3.03 15.10 29.42
N ALA A 74 3.08 16.36 29.87
CA ALA A 74 4.24 17.23 29.70
C ALA A 74 5.50 16.66 30.36
N ASP A 75 5.34 15.96 31.49
CA ASP A 75 6.44 15.36 32.25
C ASP A 75 7.08 14.14 31.55
N TYR A 76 6.38 13.55 30.58
CA TYR A 76 6.82 12.36 29.85
C TYR A 76 7.33 12.67 28.44
N ILE A 77 7.32 13.95 28.04
CA ILE A 77 7.74 14.36 26.70
C ILE A 77 9.21 14.79 26.76
N SER A 78 10.03 14.06 26.00
CA SER A 78 11.40 14.48 25.72
C SER A 78 11.47 15.13 24.34
N PHE A 79 11.88 16.40 24.29
CA PHE A 79 12.19 17.09 23.04
C PHE A 79 13.60 16.67 22.60
N GLY A 80 13.72 16.03 21.43
CA GLY A 80 15.01 15.66 20.86
C GLY A 80 15.64 16.85 20.15
N GLN A 81 16.94 17.07 20.31
CA GLN A 81 17.70 18.01 19.47
C GLN A 81 17.99 17.36 18.12
N ASP A 82 17.75 18.08 17.01
CA ASP A 82 18.10 17.64 15.66
C ASP A 82 19.60 17.90 15.53
N PRO A 83 20.44 16.89 15.33
CA PRO A 83 21.85 17.13 15.10
C PRO A 83 22.13 17.92 13.80
N GLU A 84 21.14 18.06 12.89
CA GLU A 84 21.29 18.78 11.62
C GLU A 84 20.64 20.18 11.57
N ARG A 85 19.91 20.63 12.59
CA ARG A 85 19.30 21.98 12.61
C ARG A 85 19.94 22.89 13.64
N ASN A 86 20.20 24.12 13.21
CA ASN A 86 20.81 25.19 14.02
C ASN A 86 20.17 25.29 15.41
N ALA A 87 21.03 25.42 16.42
CA ALA A 87 20.65 25.56 17.82
C ALA A 87 19.65 26.71 18.02
N GLY A 88 18.42 26.39 18.44
CA GLY A 88 17.41 27.38 18.84
C GLY A 88 15.94 27.01 18.63
N GLU A 89 15.62 25.95 17.89
CA GLU A 89 14.23 25.53 17.65
C GLU A 89 13.98 24.18 18.34
N ASP A 90 13.28 24.19 19.47
CA ASP A 90 12.78 22.96 20.11
C ASP A 90 11.68 22.35 19.23
N PHE A 91 11.82 21.08 18.85
CA PHE A 91 10.81 20.39 18.03
C PHE A 91 10.44 19.03 18.63
N LEU A 92 9.16 18.69 18.49
CA LEU A 92 8.62 17.38 18.85
C LEU A 92 8.81 16.42 17.67
N ILE A 93 9.63 15.38 17.86
CA ILE A 93 9.61 14.22 16.95
C ILE A 93 8.49 13.29 17.40
N LEU A 94 7.33 13.38 16.76
CA LEU A 94 6.24 12.42 16.94
C LEU A 94 6.40 11.28 15.93
N TYR A 95 6.68 10.07 16.42
CA TYR A 95 6.61 8.86 15.60
C TYR A 95 5.14 8.45 15.46
N LEU A 96 4.52 8.83 14.33
CA LEU A 96 3.19 8.33 13.98
C LEU A 96 3.34 6.94 13.34
N ASN A 97 2.90 5.90 14.06
CA ASN A 97 2.80 4.56 13.49
C ASN A 97 1.78 4.57 12.34
N HIS A 98 2.07 3.82 11.27
CA HIS A 98 1.29 3.73 10.01
C HIS A 98 -0.19 3.29 10.18
N ASN A 99 -0.64 3.03 11.41
CA ASN A 99 -1.99 2.61 11.78
C ASN A 99 -2.71 3.60 12.73
N MET A 100 -2.11 4.76 13.02
CA MET A 100 -2.78 5.83 13.77
C MET A 100 -3.46 6.79 12.79
N SER A 101 -4.77 6.62 12.62
CA SER A 101 -5.62 7.73 12.18
C SER A 101 -5.60 8.79 13.28
N LEU A 102 -5.13 10.00 12.98
CA LEU A 102 -5.45 11.19 13.78
C LEU A 102 -6.95 11.41 13.67
N ASN A 103 -7.73 10.67 14.46
CA ASN A 103 -9.14 10.94 14.65
C ASN A 103 -9.22 12.29 15.38
N THR A 104 -9.39 13.35 14.61
CA THR A 104 -9.91 14.65 15.05
C THR A 104 -11.35 14.48 15.53
N LYS A 105 -11.52 13.77 16.65
CA LYS A 105 -12.77 13.66 17.41
C LYS A 105 -12.46 13.79 18.91
N SER A 106 -11.78 14.88 19.27
CA SER A 106 -11.77 15.35 20.66
C SER A 106 -12.52 16.68 20.69
N ILE A 107 -13.85 16.51 20.66
CA ILE A 107 -14.90 17.30 21.31
C ILE A 107 -14.47 18.72 21.70
N PHE A 108 -14.96 19.69 20.94
CA PHE A 108 -15.08 21.08 21.38
C PHE A 108 -16.20 21.16 22.42
N TYR A 109 -15.84 21.52 23.65
CA TYR A 109 -16.66 22.31 24.56
C TYR A 109 -15.75 23.34 25.23
#